data_AF-A0A377TZP5-F1
#
_entry.id   AF-A0A377TZP5-F1
#
_cell.length_a   1.000
_cell.length_b   1.000
_cell.length_c   1.000
_cell.angle_alpha   90.00
_cell.angle_beta   90.00
_cell.angle_gamma   90.00
#
_symmetry.space_group_name_H-M   'P 1'
#
loop_
_entity.id
_entity.type
_entity.pdbx_description
1 polymer ?
#
loop_
_entity_poly.entity_id
_entity_poly.type
_entity_poly.pdbx_seq_one_letter_code
_entity_poly.pdbx_strand_id
1 'polypeptide(L)'
;MSRFPRTLLTTTVQGYEGTGRGFLLKFCASLPHLQSFTLSAPIRWAAGCPLESAISQLLIFNDEAFRDAPMGELALEAVNQSCWQTQPALPEAMYQLLSGAHYRTSPLDLRRMMDAPGQAFRCARAGGAVAGALWLVAEGGLSRELSQAVWAGFAGRAGIWSPSRWRRTAAVPWRRRCAGCGSVGSLSIPPASGKASGGR
;
A
#
# COMPACT_ATOMS: atom_id res chain seq x y z
N MET A 1 21.90 12.22 -14.77
CA MET A 1 21.03 12.53 -15.93
C MET A 1 21.69 13.63 -16.76
N SER A 2 22.55 13.29 -17.74
CA SER A 2 23.39 14.29 -18.45
C SER A 2 23.42 14.13 -19.98
N ARG A 3 22.48 13.37 -20.57
CA ARG A 3 22.50 13.07 -22.02
C ARG A 3 21.56 13.95 -22.86
N PHE A 4 20.50 14.51 -22.25
CA PHE A 4 19.49 15.32 -22.94
C PHE A 4 19.21 16.61 -22.17
N PRO A 5 19.08 17.77 -22.85
CA PRO A 5 18.91 19.06 -22.19
C PRO A 5 17.50 19.29 -21.63
N ARG A 6 16.50 18.54 -22.11
CA ARG A 6 15.11 18.58 -21.64
C ARG A 6 14.55 17.16 -21.65
N THR A 7 13.81 16.80 -20.61
CA THR A 7 13.13 15.50 -20.49
C THR A 7 11.70 15.76 -20.05
N LEU A 8 10.74 15.19 -20.78
CA LEU A 8 9.34 15.15 -20.36
C LEU A 8 9.07 13.82 -19.66
N LEU A 9 8.54 13.89 -18.45
CA LEU A 9 8.08 12.73 -17.70
C LEU A 9 6.57 12.81 -17.59
N THR A 10 5.88 11.75 -18.01
CA THR A 10 4.43 11.63 -17.88
C THR A 10 4.12 10.55 -16.86
N THR A 11 3.21 10.86 -15.93
CA THR A 11 2.69 9.89 -14.97
C THR A 11 1.20 10.14 -14.78
N THR A 12 0.47 9.07 -14.49
CA THR A 12 -0.92 9.16 -14.04
C THR A 12 -0.95 9.03 -12.52
N VAL A 13 -1.66 9.95 -11.89
CA VAL A 13 -1.99 9.92 -10.47
C VAL A 13 -3.50 9.76 -10.36
N GLN A 14 -3.95 9.07 -9.31
CA GLN A 14 -5.37 8.83 -9.02
C GLN A 14 -6.09 8.05 -10.14
N GLY A 15 -6.22 6.73 -9.97
CA GLY A 15 -6.93 5.87 -10.92
C GLY A 15 -6.50 4.41 -10.88
N TYR A 16 -7.07 3.62 -11.79
CA TYR A 16 -6.72 2.21 -11.98
C TYR A 16 -5.28 2.05 -12.46
N GLU A 17 -4.46 1.29 -11.73
CA GLU A 17 -3.03 1.08 -12.00
C GLU A 17 -2.18 2.35 -12.08
N GLY A 18 -2.63 3.42 -11.40
CA GLY A 18 -1.87 4.64 -11.26
C GLY A 18 -0.68 4.51 -10.30
N THR A 19 0.10 5.58 -10.22
CA THR A 19 1.14 5.73 -9.20
C THR A 19 0.55 6.44 -7.97
N GLY A 20 0.83 5.90 -6.78
CA GLY A 20 0.53 6.62 -5.54
C GLY A 20 1.40 7.87 -5.40
N ARG A 21 0.94 8.84 -4.61
CA ARG A 21 1.68 10.10 -4.35
C ARG A 21 3.08 9.90 -3.80
N GLY A 22 3.41 8.75 -3.21
CA GLY A 22 4.76 8.40 -2.79
C GLY A 22 5.79 8.47 -3.93
N PHE A 23 5.36 8.24 -5.18
CA PHE A 23 6.21 8.49 -6.36
C PHE A 23 6.50 9.98 -6.51
N LEU A 24 5.49 10.84 -6.50
CA LEU A 24 5.68 12.30 -6.58
C LEU A 24 6.52 12.82 -5.39
N LEU A 25 6.22 12.38 -4.18
CA LEU A 25 6.84 12.89 -2.96
C LEU A 25 8.29 12.42 -2.76
N LYS A 26 8.70 11.30 -3.37
CA LYS A 26 10.07 10.77 -3.23
C LYS A 26 10.89 10.95 -4.50
N PHE A 27 10.35 10.53 -5.65
CA PHE A 27 11.07 10.59 -6.92
C PHE A 27 11.12 12.02 -7.46
N CYS A 28 9.96 12.67 -7.64
CA CYS A 28 9.94 14.03 -8.18
C CYS A 28 10.64 15.02 -7.24
N ALA A 29 10.53 14.85 -5.92
CA ALA A 29 11.28 15.66 -4.94
C ALA A 29 12.81 15.53 -5.05
N SER A 30 13.32 14.41 -5.58
CA SER A 30 14.76 14.20 -5.79
C SER A 30 15.30 14.78 -7.10
N LEU A 31 14.43 15.27 -7.99
CA LEU A 31 14.84 15.83 -9.27
C LEU A 31 15.11 17.34 -9.12
N PRO A 32 16.35 17.81 -9.30
CA PRO A 32 16.65 19.24 -9.27
C PRO A 32 15.99 19.95 -10.46
N HIS A 33 15.45 21.16 -10.22
CA HIS A 33 14.81 22.01 -11.24
C HIS A 33 13.59 21.41 -11.95
N LEU A 34 12.83 20.55 -11.27
CA LEU A 34 11.59 20.00 -11.81
C LEU A 34 10.52 21.10 -12.02
N GLN A 35 10.01 21.18 -13.25
CA GLN A 35 8.79 21.95 -13.56
C GLN A 35 7.60 20.98 -13.63
N SER A 36 6.63 21.17 -12.73
CA SER A 36 5.43 20.32 -12.66
C SER A 36 4.25 20.97 -13.36
N PHE A 37 3.57 20.19 -14.20
CA PHE A 37 2.31 20.56 -14.84
C PHE A 37 1.27 19.47 -14.56
N THR A 38 0.00 19.85 -14.41
CA THR A 38 -1.11 18.92 -14.13
C THR A 38 -2.22 19.11 -15.16
N LEU A 39 -2.68 18.00 -15.72
CA LEU A 39 -3.87 17.96 -16.58
C LEU A 39 -5.01 17.35 -15.78
N SER A 40 -6.01 18.17 -15.44
CA SER A 40 -7.17 17.73 -14.64
C SER A 40 -8.47 17.64 -15.45
N ALA A 41 -8.55 18.28 -16.62
CA ALA A 41 -9.74 18.26 -17.45
C ALA A 41 -9.79 16.95 -18.28
N PRO A 42 -10.81 16.09 -18.09
CA PRO A 42 -10.99 14.91 -18.92
C PRO A 42 -11.32 15.29 -20.37
N ILE A 43 -10.76 14.56 -21.32
CA ILE A 43 -11.02 14.79 -22.76
C ILE A 43 -12.20 13.95 -23.31
N ARG A 44 -12.56 12.88 -22.61
CA ARG A 44 -13.56 11.89 -23.08
C ARG A 44 -14.98 12.18 -22.60
N TRP A 45 -15.12 12.93 -21.51
CA TRP A 45 -16.40 13.29 -20.91
C TRP A 45 -16.26 14.66 -20.23
N ALA A 46 -17.39 15.27 -19.84
CA ALA A 46 -17.38 16.56 -19.17
C ALA A 46 -16.86 16.45 -17.73
N ALA A 47 -16.17 17.49 -17.27
CA ALA A 47 -15.79 17.59 -15.86
C ALA A 47 -17.01 17.47 -14.94
N GLY A 48 -16.87 16.75 -13.83
CA GLY A 48 -17.98 16.50 -12.91
C GLY A 48 -18.93 15.38 -13.35
N CYS A 49 -18.49 14.50 -14.27
CA CYS A 49 -19.24 13.30 -14.65
C CYS A 49 -19.65 12.48 -13.40
N PRO A 50 -20.96 12.23 -13.16
CA PRO A 50 -21.41 11.51 -11.98
C PRO A 50 -20.87 10.07 -11.90
N LEU A 51 -20.70 9.41 -13.04
CA LEU A 51 -20.14 8.05 -13.10
C LEU A 51 -18.67 8.02 -12.69
N GLU A 52 -17.87 9.01 -13.13
CA GLU A 52 -16.48 9.15 -12.70
C GLU A 52 -16.39 9.38 -11.19
N SER A 53 -17.25 10.25 -10.65
CA SER A 53 -17.33 10.50 -9.22
C SER A 53 -17.70 9.24 -8.45
N ALA A 54 -18.71 8.49 -8.91
CA ALA A 54 -19.15 7.24 -8.30
C ALA A 54 -18.03 6.18 -8.29
N ILE A 55 -17.32 6.00 -9.40
CA ILE A 55 -16.20 5.05 -9.50
C ILE A 55 -15.05 5.48 -8.57
N SER A 56 -14.73 6.77 -8.53
CA SER A 56 -13.67 7.31 -7.67
C SER A 56 -13.97 7.08 -6.19
N GLN A 57 -15.21 7.28 -5.76
CA GLN A 57 -15.66 7.01 -4.40
C GLN A 57 -15.65 5.51 -4.09
N LEU A 58 -16.20 4.67 -4.97
CA LEU A 58 -16.31 3.24 -4.77
C LEU A 58 -14.95 2.53 -4.70
N LEU A 59 -13.95 3.05 -5.43
CA LEU A 59 -12.60 2.51 -5.46
C LEU A 59 -11.61 3.28 -4.57
N ILE A 60 -12.09 4.29 -3.84
CA ILE A 60 -11.31 5.12 -2.92
C ILE A 60 -10.05 5.66 -3.62
N PHE A 61 -10.23 6.30 -4.77
CA PHE A 61 -9.13 6.92 -5.53
C PHE A 61 -8.72 8.29 -4.98
N ASN A 62 -9.42 8.79 -3.97
CA ASN A 62 -9.12 10.07 -3.36
C ASN A 62 -7.96 9.96 -2.37
N ASP A 63 -7.05 10.94 -2.41
CA ASP A 63 -5.77 10.93 -1.67
C ASP A 63 -5.71 12.06 -0.63
N GLU A 64 -6.85 12.41 -0.03
CA GLU A 64 -6.96 13.53 0.92
C GLU A 64 -6.27 13.25 2.27
N ALA A 65 -6.04 11.98 2.64
CA ALA A 65 -5.45 11.56 3.92
C ALA A 65 -4.01 12.04 4.18
N PHE A 66 -3.32 12.60 3.18
CA PHE A 66 -1.93 13.06 3.30
C PHE A 66 -1.77 14.57 3.48
N ARG A 67 -2.86 15.34 3.50
CA ARG A 67 -2.76 16.80 3.56
C ARG A 67 -2.16 17.29 4.88
N ASP A 68 -2.56 16.66 5.98
CA ASP A 68 -2.17 17.10 7.32
C ASP A 68 -1.33 16.04 8.03
N ALA A 69 -0.26 16.50 8.68
CA ALA A 69 0.52 15.67 9.58
C ALA A 69 -0.27 15.51 10.88
N PRO A 70 -0.74 14.29 11.23
CA PRO A 70 -1.45 14.11 12.49
C PRO A 70 -0.49 14.37 13.65
N MET A 71 -0.87 15.30 14.53
CA MET A 71 -0.12 15.72 15.71
C MET A 71 -0.67 15.07 16.98
N GLY A 72 0.21 14.76 17.92
CA GLY A 72 -0.14 14.23 19.23
C GLY A 72 0.60 12.93 19.57
N GLU A 73 0.23 12.33 20.70
CA GLU A 73 0.77 11.05 21.13
C GLU A 73 0.28 9.91 20.22
N LEU A 74 1.18 9.00 19.87
CA LEU A 74 0.89 7.87 18.98
C LEU A 74 0.34 6.69 19.77
N ALA A 75 -0.88 6.29 19.46
CA ALA A 75 -1.50 5.07 19.95
C ALA A 75 -1.57 4.02 18.83
N LEU A 76 -1.13 2.79 19.12
CA LEU A 76 -1.24 1.65 18.20
C LEU A 76 -2.46 0.81 18.56
N GLU A 77 -3.29 0.51 17.57
CA GLU A 77 -4.48 -0.33 17.75
C GLU A 77 -4.61 -1.40 16.66
N ALA A 78 -5.24 -2.53 17.01
CA ALA A 78 -5.59 -3.56 16.05
C ALA A 78 -6.93 -3.25 15.39
N VAL A 79 -6.96 -3.35 14.06
CA VAL A 79 -8.17 -3.09 13.27
C VAL A 79 -8.65 -4.40 12.66
N ASN A 80 -9.92 -4.72 12.88
CA ASN A 80 -10.57 -5.91 12.33
C ASN A 80 -11.19 -5.59 10.97
N GLN A 81 -11.28 -6.57 10.06
CA GLN A 81 -12.00 -6.41 8.80
C GLN A 81 -13.47 -6.04 8.99
N SER A 82 -14.10 -6.44 10.11
CA SER A 82 -15.47 -6.05 10.45
C SER A 82 -15.64 -4.52 10.61
N CYS A 83 -14.56 -3.76 10.82
CA CYS A 83 -14.59 -2.30 10.84
C CYS A 83 -15.09 -1.69 9.52
N TRP A 84 -14.99 -2.40 8.38
CA TRP A 84 -15.61 -1.95 7.14
C TRP A 84 -17.15 -1.81 7.25
N GLN A 85 -17.79 -2.55 8.15
CA GLN A 85 -19.23 -2.49 8.37
C GLN A 85 -19.59 -1.54 9.53
N THR A 86 -18.79 -1.52 10.59
CA THR A 86 -19.11 -0.78 11.82
C THR A 86 -18.52 0.64 11.86
N GLN A 87 -17.37 0.86 11.24
CA GLN A 87 -16.64 2.13 11.26
C GLN A 87 -15.81 2.29 9.97
N PRO A 88 -16.44 2.40 8.77
CA PRO A 88 -15.75 2.36 7.48
C PRO A 88 -14.70 3.44 7.28
N ALA A 89 -14.85 4.59 7.94
CA ALA A 89 -13.91 5.72 7.85
C ALA A 89 -12.47 5.34 8.31
N LEU A 90 -12.34 4.42 9.27
CA LEU A 90 -11.03 3.99 9.77
C LEU A 90 -10.24 3.16 8.74
N PRO A 91 -10.76 2.01 8.24
CA PRO A 91 -10.06 1.24 7.21
C PRO A 91 -9.98 1.99 5.88
N GLU A 92 -10.91 2.89 5.54
CA GLU A 92 -10.77 3.79 4.40
C GLU A 92 -9.54 4.70 4.53
N ALA A 93 -9.37 5.40 5.66
CA ALA A 93 -8.21 6.24 5.90
C ALA A 93 -6.90 5.44 5.91
N MET A 94 -6.92 4.22 6.46
CA MET A 94 -5.78 3.30 6.38
C MET A 94 -5.46 2.91 4.93
N TYR A 95 -6.47 2.58 4.13
CA TYR A 95 -6.29 2.20 2.73
C TYR A 95 -5.71 3.36 1.92
N GLN A 96 -6.21 4.58 2.09
CA GLN A 96 -5.67 5.78 1.45
C GLN A 96 -4.18 5.98 1.80
N LEU A 97 -3.80 5.78 3.07
CA LEU A 97 -2.39 5.85 3.49
C LEU A 97 -1.52 4.76 2.86
N LEU A 98 -2.03 3.52 2.81
CA LEU A 98 -1.30 2.40 2.24
C LEU A 98 -1.13 2.61 0.73
N SER A 99 -2.23 2.83 0.00
CA SER A 99 -2.23 2.99 -1.45
C SER A 99 -1.40 4.19 -1.91
N GLY A 100 -1.50 5.34 -1.23
CA GLY A 100 -0.75 6.53 -1.57
C GLY A 100 0.76 6.40 -1.37
N ALA A 101 1.23 5.55 -0.45
CA ALA A 101 2.66 5.29 -0.27
C ALA A 101 3.22 4.18 -1.18
N HIS A 102 2.35 3.44 -1.86
CA HIS A 102 2.75 2.41 -2.83
C HIS A 102 3.01 2.96 -4.21
N TYR A 103 4.02 2.41 -4.89
CA TYR A 103 4.39 2.82 -6.25
C TYR A 103 3.36 2.41 -7.31
N ARG A 104 2.46 1.47 -6.99
CA ARG A 104 1.35 1.02 -7.84
C ARG A 104 0.13 0.81 -6.98
N THR A 105 -0.99 1.44 -7.33
CA THR A 105 -2.29 1.22 -6.69
C THR A 105 -3.14 0.28 -7.54
N SER A 106 -3.75 -0.73 -6.92
CA SER A 106 -4.67 -1.64 -7.60
C SER A 106 -5.95 -1.81 -6.79
N PRO A 107 -7.15 -1.70 -7.41
CA PRO A 107 -8.41 -2.02 -6.72
C PRO A 107 -8.48 -3.44 -6.16
N LEU A 108 -7.64 -4.36 -6.65
CA LEU A 108 -7.51 -5.70 -6.08
C LEU A 108 -7.04 -5.66 -4.63
N ASP A 109 -6.24 -4.66 -4.26
CA ASP A 109 -5.75 -4.52 -2.89
C ASP A 109 -6.87 -4.06 -1.95
N LEU A 110 -7.76 -3.15 -2.40
CA LEU A 110 -8.98 -2.79 -1.65
C LEU A 110 -9.86 -4.02 -1.43
N ARG A 111 -10.11 -4.81 -2.48
CA ARG A 111 -10.89 -6.06 -2.38
C ARG A 111 -10.25 -7.05 -1.40
N ARG A 112 -8.93 -7.20 -1.42
CA ARG A 112 -8.22 -8.08 -0.46
C ARG A 112 -8.36 -7.56 0.96
N MET A 113 -8.26 -6.24 1.15
CA MET A 113 -8.39 -5.62 2.47
C MET A 113 -9.79 -5.85 3.07
N MET A 114 -10.83 -5.81 2.24
CA MET A 114 -12.22 -6.06 2.64
C MET A 114 -12.52 -7.55 2.88
N ASP A 115 -12.21 -8.42 1.91
CA ASP A 115 -12.82 -9.76 1.84
C ASP A 115 -11.83 -10.92 1.99
N ALA A 116 -10.52 -10.70 1.79
CA ALA A 116 -9.60 -11.82 1.80
C ALA A 116 -9.43 -12.36 3.22
N PRO A 117 -9.40 -13.70 3.42
CA PRO A 117 -9.09 -14.26 4.72
C PRO A 117 -7.62 -14.05 5.07
N GLY A 118 -7.30 -14.15 6.37
CA GLY A 118 -5.93 -14.12 6.87
C GLY A 118 -5.24 -12.76 6.80
N GLN A 119 -6.00 -11.67 6.63
CA GLN A 119 -5.46 -10.32 6.71
C GLN A 119 -5.51 -9.83 8.16
N ALA A 120 -4.48 -9.11 8.59
CA ALA A 120 -4.45 -8.43 9.87
C ALA A 120 -3.96 -7.00 9.71
N PHE A 121 -4.63 -6.08 10.39
CA PHE A 121 -4.35 -4.65 10.28
C PHE A 121 -3.94 -4.06 11.64
N ARG A 122 -2.99 -3.13 11.61
CA ARG A 122 -2.67 -2.26 12.74
C ARG A 122 -2.70 -0.82 12.28
N CYS A 123 -3.29 0.04 13.11
CA CYS A 123 -3.39 1.46 12.87
C CYS A 123 -2.56 2.18 13.93
N ALA A 124 -1.83 3.21 13.52
CA ALA A 124 -1.28 4.20 14.44
C ALA A 124 -2.16 5.45 14.37
N ARG A 125 -2.65 5.94 15.51
CA ARG A 125 -3.44 7.18 15.59
C ARG A 125 -2.71 8.24 16.40
N ALA A 126 -2.82 9.49 15.95
CA ALA A 126 -2.40 10.67 16.71
C ALA A 126 -3.47 11.75 16.55
N GLY A 127 -3.90 12.36 17.66
CA GLY A 127 -4.92 13.41 17.65
C GLY A 127 -6.26 12.96 17.04
N GLY A 128 -6.58 11.66 17.09
CA GLY A 128 -7.77 11.08 16.47
C GLY A 128 -7.67 10.80 14.97
N ALA A 129 -6.61 11.23 14.29
CA ALA A 129 -6.37 10.94 12.87
C ALA A 129 -5.43 9.74 12.70
N VAL A 130 -5.52 9.06 11.54
CA VAL A 130 -4.63 7.94 11.21
C VAL A 130 -3.25 8.49 10.83
N ALA A 131 -2.26 8.15 11.65
CA ALA A 131 -0.86 8.53 11.52
C ALA A 131 0.03 7.42 10.93
N GLY A 132 -0.53 6.24 10.68
CA GLY A 132 0.17 5.14 10.06
C GLY A 132 -0.71 3.91 9.94
N ALA A 133 -0.40 3.06 8.97
CA ALA A 133 -1.12 1.83 8.71
C ALA A 133 -0.15 0.69 8.40
N LEU A 134 -0.43 -0.47 8.97
CA LEU A 134 0.30 -1.71 8.74
C LEU A 134 -0.70 -2.79 8.33
N TRP A 135 -0.41 -3.46 7.22
CA TRP A 135 -1.17 -4.57 6.70
C TRP A 135 -0.29 -5.82 6.64
N LEU A 136 -0.73 -6.85 7.35
CA LEU A 136 -0.08 -8.14 7.47
C LEU A 136 -0.93 -9.22 6.79
N VAL A 137 -0.26 -10.19 6.18
CA VAL A 137 -0.90 -11.39 5.64
C VAL A 137 -0.38 -12.60 6.39
N ALA A 138 -1.27 -13.46 6.88
CA ALA A 138 -0.89 -14.72 7.49
C ALA A 138 -0.27 -15.64 6.44
N GLU A 139 1.00 -16.02 6.66
CA GLU A 139 1.71 -16.99 5.82
C GLU A 139 2.08 -18.24 6.65
N GLY A 140 2.29 -19.37 5.97
CA GLY A 140 2.68 -20.64 6.59
C GLY A 140 1.57 -21.69 6.62
N GLY A 141 1.64 -22.62 7.57
CA GLY A 141 0.65 -23.69 7.74
C GLY A 141 0.72 -24.83 6.72
N LEU A 142 1.82 -24.96 5.98
CA LEU A 142 2.01 -26.06 5.04
C LEU A 142 2.27 -27.38 5.78
N SER A 143 1.68 -28.47 5.29
CA SER A 143 2.05 -29.82 5.73
C SER A 143 3.51 -30.09 5.39
N ARG A 144 4.10 -31.09 6.06
CA ARG A 144 5.49 -31.49 5.82
C ARG A 144 5.71 -31.87 4.36
N GLU A 145 4.79 -32.67 3.84
CA GLU A 145 4.82 -33.28 2.52
C GLU A 145 4.75 -32.19 1.45
N LEU A 146 3.84 -31.22 1.63
CA LEU A 146 3.68 -30.10 0.70
C LEU A 146 4.86 -29.13 0.77
N SER A 147 5.39 -28.85 1.96
CA SER A 147 6.60 -28.03 2.11
C SER A 147 7.81 -28.66 1.41
N GLN A 148 7.93 -29.99 1.43
CA GLN A 148 8.99 -30.73 0.74
C GLN A 148 8.78 -30.71 -0.78
N ALA A 149 7.54 -30.91 -1.25
CA ALA A 149 7.22 -30.86 -2.68
C ALA A 149 7.48 -29.48 -3.31
N VAL A 150 7.12 -28.39 -2.60
CA VAL A 150 7.44 -27.02 -3.04
C VAL A 150 8.94 -26.76 -3.03
N TRP A 151 9.66 -27.22 -1.99
CA TRP A 151 11.12 -27.09 -1.91
C TRP A 151 11.82 -27.80 -3.07
N ALA A 152 11.36 -29.00 -3.42
CA ALA A 152 11.89 -29.79 -4.52
C ALA A 152 11.42 -29.31 -5.91
N GLY A 153 10.57 -28.28 -5.99
CA GLY A 153 10.08 -27.71 -7.24
C GLY A 153 8.97 -28.53 -7.92
N PHE A 154 8.41 -29.53 -7.24
CA PHE A 154 7.34 -30.40 -7.76
C PHE A 154 5.93 -29.80 -7.63
N ALA A 155 5.75 -28.75 -6.84
CA ALA A 155 4.46 -28.10 -6.64
C ALA A 155 4.58 -26.56 -6.68
N GLY A 156 3.75 -25.92 -7.52
CA GLY A 156 3.52 -24.47 -7.52
C GLY A 156 2.03 -24.20 -7.33
N ARG A 157 1.66 -23.40 -6.33
CA ARG A 157 0.29 -22.89 -6.18
C ARG A 157 0.23 -21.42 -6.58
N ALA A 158 -0.61 -21.08 -7.55
CA ALA A 158 -0.96 -19.70 -7.84
C ALA A 158 -1.83 -19.13 -6.70
N GLY A 159 -1.54 -17.91 -6.25
CA GLY A 159 -2.39 -17.14 -5.34
C GLY A 159 -1.72 -16.58 -4.08
N ILE A 160 -0.67 -17.23 -3.55
CA ILE A 160 0.06 -16.78 -2.33
C ILE A 160 1.60 -16.86 -2.49
N TRP A 161 2.09 -17.59 -3.50
CA TRP A 161 3.49 -18.04 -3.51
C TRP A 161 4.19 -17.63 -4.80
N SER A 162 4.94 -16.50 -4.80
CA SER A 162 5.82 -16.19 -5.93
C SER A 162 7.13 -16.99 -5.81
N PRO A 163 7.52 -17.82 -6.80
CA PRO A 163 8.74 -18.64 -6.75
C PRO A 163 10.02 -17.81 -6.55
N SER A 164 10.01 -16.56 -7.00
CA SER A 164 11.13 -15.61 -6.95
C SER A 164 11.40 -15.04 -5.55
N ARG A 165 10.43 -15.02 -4.63
CA ARG A 165 10.64 -14.59 -3.23
C ARG A 165 11.29 -15.67 -2.36
N TRP A 166 11.12 -16.95 -2.72
CA TRP A 166 11.49 -18.11 -1.89
C TRP A 166 12.78 -18.84 -2.31
N ARG A 167 13.32 -18.57 -3.52
CA ARG A 167 14.64 -19.10 -3.93
C ARG A 167 15.82 -18.46 -3.19
N ARG A 168 15.67 -17.24 -2.64
CA ARG A 168 16.75 -16.53 -1.92
C ARG A 168 16.98 -16.97 -0.46
N THR A 169 16.08 -17.74 0.15
CA THR A 169 16.18 -18.22 1.55
C THR A 169 16.46 -19.73 1.67
N ALA A 170 17.02 -20.35 0.62
CA ALA A 170 17.25 -21.79 0.51
C ALA A 170 18.47 -22.29 1.30
N ALA A 171 18.48 -22.13 2.63
CA ALA A 171 19.48 -22.76 3.48
C ALA A 171 18.92 -23.66 4.60
N VAL A 172 17.61 -23.60 4.93
CA VAL A 172 17.08 -24.35 6.10
C VAL A 172 15.69 -24.95 5.84
N PRO A 173 15.51 -26.29 5.94
CA PRO A 173 14.23 -26.98 5.66
C PRO A 173 13.06 -26.64 6.59
N TRP A 174 13.33 -26.16 7.81
CA TRP A 174 12.35 -26.15 8.91
C TRP A 174 11.58 -24.84 9.10
N ARG A 175 12.03 -23.73 8.50
CA ARG A 175 11.44 -22.38 8.68
C ARG A 175 10.03 -22.22 8.06
N ARG A 176 9.58 -23.22 7.30
CA ARG A 176 8.34 -23.20 6.49
C ARG A 176 7.11 -23.75 7.22
N ARG A 177 7.27 -24.16 8.49
CA ARG A 177 6.20 -24.69 9.37
C ARG A 177 5.63 -23.70 10.37
N CYS A 178 6.32 -22.58 10.64
CA CYS A 178 5.89 -21.65 11.67
C CYS A 178 4.57 -20.97 11.25
N ALA A 179 3.46 -21.43 11.82
CA ALA A 179 2.22 -20.68 11.85
C ALA A 179 2.44 -19.43 12.72
N GLY A 180 2.06 -18.25 12.23
CA GLY A 180 2.20 -16.98 12.96
C GLY A 180 3.33 -16.07 12.48
N CYS A 181 4.15 -16.48 11.51
CA CYS A 181 5.02 -15.53 10.79
C CYS A 181 4.19 -14.76 9.77
N GLY A 182 3.47 -13.73 10.22
CA GLY A 182 2.82 -12.79 9.30
C GLY A 182 3.89 -12.12 8.41
N SER A 183 3.66 -12.09 7.11
CA SER A 183 4.48 -11.24 6.24
C SER A 183 3.92 -9.84 6.25
N VAL A 184 4.81 -8.84 6.25
CA VAL A 184 4.39 -7.46 6.01
C VAL A 184 3.97 -7.38 4.55
N GLY A 185 2.66 -7.24 4.33
CA GLY A 185 2.07 -6.95 3.04
C GLY A 185 2.38 -5.51 2.65
N SER A 186 2.20 -4.58 3.59
CA SER A 186 2.55 -3.17 3.43
C SER A 186 2.66 -2.41 4.76
N LEU A 187 3.50 -1.39 4.79
CA LEU A 187 3.65 -0.45 5.91
C LEU A 187 3.75 0.96 5.33
N SER A 188 2.92 1.87 5.84
CA SER A 188 2.92 3.26 5.41
C SER A 188 2.82 4.19 6.61
N ILE A 189 3.68 5.20 6.61
CA ILE A 189 3.73 6.30 7.56
C ILE A 189 3.71 7.58 6.72
N PRO A 190 2.84 8.56 7.04
CA PRO A 190 2.82 9.85 6.37
C PRO A 190 4.22 10.48 6.31
N PRO A 191 4.58 11.17 5.21
CA PRO A 191 5.91 11.76 5.06
C PRO A 191 6.27 12.74 6.18
N ALA A 192 5.27 13.43 6.73
CA ALA A 192 5.46 14.43 7.78
C ALA A 192 5.69 13.86 9.19
N SER A 193 5.45 12.57 9.42
CA SER A 193 5.71 11.89 10.71
C SER A 193 7.00 11.07 10.72
N GLY A 194 7.77 11.09 9.63
CA GLY A 194 9.11 10.51 9.55
C GLY A 194 10.13 11.32 10.34
N LYS A 195 10.26 11.01 11.63
CA LYS A 195 11.31 11.46 12.58
C LYS A 195 11.99 12.81 12.27
N ALA A 196 11.59 13.83 13.03
CA ALA A 196 12.56 14.76 13.58
C ALA A 196 13.61 13.97 14.38
N SER A 197 14.73 13.62 13.75
CA SER A 197 15.92 13.20 14.48
C SER A 197 16.52 14.45 15.13
N GLY A 198 16.10 14.73 16.36
CA GLY A 198 16.87 15.59 17.25
C GLY A 198 18.17 14.88 17.66
N GLY A 199 19.28 15.60 17.65
CA GLY A 199 20.50 15.11 18.29
C GLY A 199 21.81 15.77 17.87
N ARG A 200 21.97 17.06 18.25
CA ARG A 200 23.21 17.85 18.43
C ARG A 200 24.03 18.24 17.21
#